data_AF-A0A523QBL2-F1
#
_entry.id   AF-A0A523QBL2-F1
#
_cell.length_a   1.000
_cell.length_b   1.000
_cell.length_c   1.000
_cell.angle_alpha   90.00
_cell.angle_beta   90.00
_cell.angle_gamma   90.00
#
_symmetry.space_group_name_H-M   'P 1'
#
loop_
_entity.id
_entity.type
_entity.pdbx_description
1 polymer ?
#
loop_
_entity_poly.entity_id
_entity_poly.type
_entity_poly.pdbx_seq_one_letter_code
_entity_poly.pdbx_strand_id
1 'polypeptide(L)' 'MSQRNSLVSASKFLSLVLRHEPQRAGLTLEEGGWVKVDNLLQG' A
#
# COMPACT_ATOMS: atom_id res chain seq x y z
N MET A 1 20.42 -0.05 -13.41
CA MET A 1 19.59 -1.15 -12.86
C MET A 1 18.75 -0.78 -11.62
N SER A 2 19.01 0.33 -10.92
CA SER A 2 18.52 0.54 -9.53
C SER A 2 17.03 0.93 -9.39
N GLN A 3 16.39 1.61 -10.37
CA GLN A 3 15.03 2.17 -10.16
C GLN A 3 13.84 1.25 -10.53
N ARG A 4 14.00 0.29 -11.45
CA ARG A 4 12.86 -0.59 -11.81
C ARG A 4 12.50 -1.56 -10.70
N ASN A 5 13.51 -2.08 -10.00
CA ASN A 5 13.29 -3.05 -8.93
C ASN A 5 12.59 -2.43 -7.72
N SER A 6 12.88 -1.17 -7.40
CA SER A 6 12.21 -0.45 -6.30
C SER A 6 10.74 -0.16 -6.61
N LEU A 7 10.40 0.17 -7.86
CA LEU A 7 9.01 0.35 -8.27
C LEU A 7 8.23 -0.97 -8.24
N VAL A 8 8.84 -2.06 -8.68
CA VAL A 8 8.21 -3.39 -8.66
C VAL A 8 7.98 -3.86 -7.23
N SER A 9 8.95 -3.69 -6.32
CA SER A 9 8.77 -4.05 -4.91
C SER A 9 7.72 -3.15 -4.23
N ALA A 10 7.72 -1.85 -4.50
CA ALA A 10 6.71 -0.93 -3.99
C ALA A 10 5.29 -1.30 -4.48
N SER A 11 5.12 -1.63 -5.77
CA SER A 11 3.82 -2.04 -6.32
C SER A 11 3.32 -3.35 -5.72
N LYS A 12 4.21 -4.34 -5.50
CA LYS A 12 3.86 -5.59 -4.81
C LYS A 12 3.45 -5.33 -3.36
N PHE A 13 4.21 -4.49 -2.64
CA PHE A 13 3.88 -4.12 -1.27
C PHE A 13 2.53 -3.40 -1.20
N LEU A 14 2.28 -2.45 -2.10
CA LEU A 14 1.02 -1.72 -2.18
C LEU A 14 -0.16 -2.66 -2.43
N SER A 15 0.01 -3.63 -3.34
CA SER A 15 -1.02 -4.64 -3.62
C SER A 15 -1.31 -5.50 -2.39
N LEU A 16 -0.27 -5.85 -1.63
CA LEU A 16 -0.39 -6.65 -0.41
C LEU A 16 -1.15 -5.89 0.68
N VAL A 17 -0.84 -4.61 0.91
CA VAL A 17 -1.52 -3.82 1.95
C VAL A 17 -2.94 -3.39 1.53
N LEU A 18 -3.18 -3.00 0.28
CA LEU A 18 -4.50 -2.51 -0.14
C LEU A 18 -5.52 -3.63 -0.41
N ARG A 19 -5.08 -4.87 -0.66
CA ARG A 19 -6.00 -5.97 -1.07
C ARG A 19 -6.04 -7.15 -0.12
N HIS A 20 -5.02 -7.33 0.71
CA HIS A 20 -4.90 -8.54 1.52
C HIS A 20 -4.73 -8.22 3.00
N GLU A 21 -3.82 -7.32 3.35
CA GLU A 21 -3.37 -7.12 4.73
C GLU A 21 -3.14 -5.63 5.05
N PRO A 22 -4.21 -4.80 5.09
CA PRO A 22 -4.09 -3.36 5.36
C PRO A 22 -3.50 -3.06 6.74
N GLN A 23 -3.69 -3.95 7.72
CA GLN A 23 -3.18 -3.78 9.08
C GLN A 23 -1.65 -3.76 9.16
N ARG A 24 -0.95 -4.34 8.17
CA ARG A 24 0.52 -4.31 8.14
C ARG A 24 1.11 -2.91 7.90
N ALA A 25 0.34 -2.01 7.33
CA ALA A 25 0.69 -0.59 7.19
C ALA A 25 -0.12 0.29 8.17
N GLY A 26 -0.73 -0.30 9.21
CA GLY A 26 -1.59 0.43 10.14
C GLY A 26 -2.84 1.03 9.50
N LEU A 27 -3.23 0.57 8.30
CA LEU A 27 -4.35 1.12 7.56
C LEU A 27 -5.65 0.41 7.93
N THR A 28 -6.72 1.21 7.97
CA THR A 28 -8.10 0.72 7.95
C THR A 28 -8.73 1.25 6.67
N LEU A 29 -9.23 0.35 5.83
CA LEU A 29 -9.88 0.72 4.60
C LEU A 29 -11.34 1.13 4.88
N GLU A 30 -11.79 2.18 4.21
CA GLU A 30 -13.18 2.61 4.21
C GLU A 30 -14.05 1.64 3.39
N GLU A 31 -15.36 1.86 3.41
CA GLU A 31 -16.29 1.09 2.60
C GLU A 31 -15.87 1.09 1.12
N GLY A 32 -15.88 -0.09 0.48
CA GLY A 32 -15.40 -0.24 -0.90
C GLY A 32 -13.88 -0.34 -1.05
N GLY A 33 -13.11 -0.35 0.04
CA GLY A 33 -11.66 -0.56 0.01
C GLY A 33 -10.84 0.72 -0.20
N TRP A 34 -11.45 1.89 0.02
CA TRP A 34 -10.78 3.18 -0.16
C TRP A 34 -9.90 3.55 1.03
N VAL A 35 -8.86 4.35 0.76
CA VAL A 35 -8.00 4.96 1.78
C VAL A 35 -7.47 6.29 1.24
N LYS A 36 -7.31 7.28 2.12
CA LYS A 36 -6.66 8.55 1.74
C LYS A 36 -5.19 8.32 1.41
N VAL A 37 -4.71 8.97 0.36
CA VAL A 37 -3.30 8.87 -0.06
C VAL A 37 -2.36 9.34 1.05
N ASP A 38 -2.71 10.40 1.77
CA ASP A 38 -1.91 10.90 2.89
C ASP A 38 -1.76 9.84 3.99
N ASN A 39 -2.83 9.12 4.32
CA ASN A 39 -2.78 8.04 5.30
C ASN A 39 -1.92 6.88 4.80
N LEU A 40 -2.03 6.53 3.51
CA LEU A 40 -1.22 5.48 2.89
C LEU A 40 0.28 5.81 2.89
N LEU A 41 0.66 7.09 2.74
CA LEU A 41 2.06 7.52 2.76
C LEU A 41 2.62 7.70 4.18
N GLN A 42 1.77 7.73 5.21
CA GLN A 42 2.17 7.85 6.61
C GLN A 42 2.35 6.50 7.33
N GLY A 43 1.74 5.43 6.82
CA GLY A 43 1.86 4.06 7.36
C GLY A 43 3.14 3.34 6.96
#